data_AF-A0A7K5XGE8-F1
#
_entry.id   AF-A0A7K5XGE8-F1
#
_cell.length_a   1.000
_cell.length_b   1.000
_cell.length_c   1.000
_cell.angle_alpha   90.00
_cell.angle_beta   90.00
_cell.angle_gamma   90.00
#
_symmetry.space_group_name_H-M   'P 1'
#
loop_
_entity.id
_entity.type
_entity.pdbx_description
1 polymer ?
#
loop_
_entity_poly.entity_id
_entity_poly.type
_entity_poly.pdbx_seq_one_letter_code
_entity_poly.pdbx_strand_id
1 'polypeptide(L)'
;TSTNALMERLHLKYQQKPWSETLKLVHFCMDKPLQRPDSNAPDGPLLSCMEKIQRALHDKSLFSVMNRLESLSKQKGLNAHVSPSGNACYITSSMFYIEVQLEKDGEVMDVKLAHLGEDPVVKLTFSQLFLFGRMKNYDAFGKSLEDLSNLYQISGNSEMKAKGYFALQALEKDLYSMSLLDRTQDVNRVTEVLHGKVGHLVPRTGGTPMNIEFYISPYQVLEAELNPGSQVCGTKAVVTVEGTDTLHKLPLSPLFVDSQAGEDGHPTFLPLTDELSMDLPAFFVLKFHQPIPMSSSSIEEIQRLTGIKKNHLIPGIQITGLKLAPLYELIVQSTLQEKCSEDLSTHKSCFFVSLPDCPKHCYFINKGSEESDLAGALVSKIPFSHPKCVPGVIEILRHQVAYNSLISSCVSEKHINEDDSELLYFEVVPHKNTSFSVFFLHPVKENLACVIIDVTTSREVQCRLHLNPQDPTLNSSDDFITRAVKRCMSVPVVMRAIFRNAAKVKAES
;
A
#
# COMPACT_ATOMS: atom_id res chain seq x y z
N THR A 1 -28.16 -38.15 -30.32
CA THR A 1 -27.05 -38.09 -31.29
C THR A 1 -25.89 -37.40 -30.61
N SER A 2 -24.75 -38.09 -30.46
CA SER A 2 -23.59 -37.55 -29.73
C SER A 2 -23.10 -36.24 -30.37
N THR A 3 -22.79 -35.23 -29.55
CA THR A 3 -22.24 -33.92 -29.96
C THR A 3 -21.02 -34.06 -30.87
N ASN A 4 -20.25 -35.13 -30.70
CA ASN A 4 -19.10 -35.46 -31.54
C ASN A 4 -19.50 -35.78 -32.99
N ALA A 5 -20.62 -36.46 -33.21
CA ALA A 5 -21.13 -36.77 -34.55
C ALA A 5 -21.68 -35.53 -35.29
N LEU A 6 -22.13 -34.51 -34.52
CA LEU A 6 -22.53 -33.22 -35.08
C LEU A 6 -21.31 -32.39 -35.47
N MET A 7 -20.28 -32.38 -34.62
CA MET A 7 -19.02 -31.69 -34.86
C MET A 7 -18.26 -32.27 -36.05
N GLU A 8 -18.20 -33.59 -36.20
CA GLU A 8 -17.61 -34.22 -37.40
C GLU A 8 -18.37 -33.89 -38.68
N ARG A 9 -19.71 -33.89 -38.64
CA ARG A 9 -20.54 -33.49 -39.78
C ARG A 9 -20.35 -32.02 -40.17
N LEU A 10 -20.18 -31.14 -39.19
CA LEU A 10 -19.86 -29.73 -39.44
C LEU A 10 -18.44 -29.58 -40.01
N HIS A 11 -17.47 -30.33 -39.49
CA HIS A 11 -16.11 -30.30 -39.98
C HIS A 11 -16.05 -30.72 -41.46
N LEU A 12 -16.66 -31.85 -41.81
CA LEU A 12 -16.76 -32.35 -43.18
C LEU A 12 -17.51 -31.37 -44.12
N LYS A 13 -18.52 -30.66 -43.61
CA LYS A 13 -19.32 -29.71 -44.40
C LYS A 13 -18.55 -28.42 -44.73
N TYR A 14 -17.61 -28.01 -43.89
CA TYR A 14 -16.86 -26.75 -44.06
C TYR A 14 -15.41 -26.95 -44.52
N GLN A 15 -14.90 -28.18 -44.57
CA GLN A 15 -13.55 -28.50 -45.04
C GLN A 15 -13.29 -28.13 -46.52
N GLN A 16 -14.35 -28.04 -47.34
CA GLN A 16 -14.23 -27.72 -48.77
C GLN A 16 -14.59 -26.27 -49.13
N LYS A 17 -14.91 -25.41 -48.16
CA LYS A 17 -15.26 -24.01 -48.46
C LYS A 17 -14.05 -23.09 -48.33
N PRO A 18 -13.78 -22.21 -49.30
CA PRO A 18 -12.73 -21.21 -49.17
C PRO A 18 -13.05 -20.27 -48.00
N TRP A 19 -12.03 -19.94 -47.21
CA TRP A 19 -12.14 -19.16 -45.96
C TRP A 19 -12.85 -17.80 -46.13
N SER A 20 -12.82 -17.24 -47.34
CA SER A 20 -13.52 -16.01 -47.71
C SER A 20 -15.04 -16.12 -47.64
N GLU A 21 -15.64 -17.29 -47.90
CA GLU A 21 -17.09 -17.49 -47.73
C GLU A 21 -17.48 -17.64 -46.26
N THR A 22 -16.63 -18.31 -45.46
CA THR A 22 -16.85 -18.48 -44.01
C THR A 22 -16.81 -17.12 -43.30
N LEU A 23 -15.85 -16.25 -43.65
CA LEU A 23 -15.77 -14.89 -43.14
C LEU A 23 -17.01 -14.05 -43.51
N LYS A 24 -17.52 -14.17 -44.75
CA LYS A 24 -18.75 -13.49 -45.17
C LYS A 24 -19.97 -13.98 -44.39
N LEU A 25 -20.04 -15.27 -44.08
CA LEU A 25 -21.14 -15.84 -43.30
C LEU A 25 -21.11 -15.35 -41.85
N VAL A 26 -19.92 -15.24 -41.25
CA VAL A 26 -19.73 -14.71 -39.90
C VAL A 26 -20.11 -13.23 -39.84
N HIS A 27 -19.64 -12.41 -40.79
CA HIS A 27 -20.07 -11.01 -40.87
C HIS A 27 -21.58 -10.87 -41.11
N PHE A 28 -22.17 -11.71 -41.97
CA PHE A 28 -23.62 -11.70 -42.21
C PHE A 28 -24.46 -12.10 -40.98
N CYS A 29 -23.93 -13.00 -40.14
CA CYS A 29 -24.56 -13.34 -38.85
C CYS A 29 -24.39 -12.23 -37.80
N MET A 30 -23.29 -11.47 -37.85
CA MET A 30 -23.02 -10.34 -36.95
C MET A 30 -23.79 -9.07 -37.32
N ASP A 31 -24.11 -8.86 -38.61
CA ASP A 31 -24.82 -7.67 -39.11
C ASP A 31 -26.35 -7.71 -38.91
N LYS A 32 -26.92 -8.81 -38.42
CA LYS A 32 -28.34 -8.85 -38.07
C LYS A 32 -28.55 -8.42 -36.61
N PRO A 33 -29.13 -7.24 -36.33
CA PRO A 33 -29.51 -6.89 -34.97
C PRO A 33 -30.70 -7.77 -34.55
N LEU A 34 -30.48 -8.66 -33.59
CA LEU A 34 -31.57 -9.41 -32.94
C LEU A 34 -32.48 -8.41 -32.20
N GLN A 35 -33.68 -8.22 -32.73
CA GLN A 35 -34.77 -7.50 -32.05
C GLN A 35 -35.18 -8.25 -30.77
N ARG A 36 -34.65 -7.77 -29.62
CA ARG A 36 -35.20 -7.73 -28.24
C ARG A 36 -35.75 -9.04 -27.62
N PRO A 37 -36.21 -9.00 -26.36
CA PRO A 37 -35.44 -8.83 -25.12
C PRO A 37 -35.61 -10.08 -24.23
N ASP A 38 -34.60 -10.47 -23.46
CA ASP A 38 -34.81 -10.88 -22.05
C ASP A 38 -33.51 -11.35 -21.40
N SER A 39 -33.42 -10.94 -20.14
CA SER A 39 -32.49 -11.31 -19.08
C SER A 39 -31.71 -12.62 -19.27
N ASN A 40 -30.39 -12.49 -19.49
CA ASN A 40 -29.27 -13.33 -19.01
C ASN A 40 -28.12 -13.26 -20.01
N ALA A 41 -27.17 -12.36 -19.77
CA ALA A 41 -26.04 -12.06 -20.65
C ALA A 41 -25.19 -13.32 -20.95
N PRO A 42 -25.15 -13.84 -22.20
CA PRO A 42 -24.26 -14.92 -22.61
C PRO A 42 -22.91 -14.38 -23.15
N ASP A 43 -22.70 -13.06 -23.17
CA ASP A 43 -21.59 -12.42 -23.87
C ASP A 43 -20.27 -12.41 -23.08
N GLY A 44 -20.30 -12.65 -21.76
CA GLY A 44 -19.12 -12.57 -20.89
C GLY A 44 -17.96 -13.50 -21.30
N PRO A 45 -18.18 -14.80 -21.57
CA PRO A 45 -17.12 -15.72 -21.99
C PRO A 45 -16.58 -15.41 -23.38
N LEU A 46 -17.43 -14.90 -24.28
CA LEU A 46 -17.09 -14.57 -25.67
C LEU A 46 -16.24 -13.30 -25.73
N LEU A 47 -16.63 -12.26 -24.98
CA LEU A 47 -15.83 -11.06 -24.72
C LEU A 47 -14.47 -11.43 -24.12
N SER A 48 -14.43 -12.28 -23.08
CA SER A 48 -13.18 -12.72 -22.46
C SER A 48 -12.27 -13.50 -23.40
N CYS A 49 -12.84 -14.33 -24.29
CA CYS A 49 -12.08 -15.09 -25.28
C CYS A 49 -11.53 -14.17 -26.39
N MET A 50 -12.34 -13.22 -26.86
CA MET A 50 -11.90 -12.17 -27.79
C MET A 50 -10.78 -11.32 -27.19
N GLU A 51 -10.88 -10.94 -25.92
CA GLU A 51 -9.82 -10.20 -25.22
C GLU A 51 -8.50 -10.99 -25.16
N LYS A 52 -8.55 -12.30 -24.92
CA LYS A 52 -7.35 -13.15 -24.89
C LYS A 52 -6.72 -13.26 -26.27
N ILE A 53 -7.54 -13.38 -27.32
CA ILE A 53 -7.08 -13.43 -28.71
C ILE A 53 -6.48 -12.08 -29.12
N GLN A 54 -7.13 -10.97 -28.77
CA GLN A 54 -6.67 -9.62 -29.08
C GLN A 54 -5.40 -9.25 -28.29
N ARG A 55 -5.24 -9.76 -27.05
CA ARG A 55 -3.97 -9.67 -26.29
C ARG A 55 -2.82 -10.45 -26.92
N ALA A 56 -3.11 -11.55 -27.62
CA ALA A 56 -2.11 -12.41 -28.26
C ALA A 56 -1.67 -11.91 -29.65
N LEU A 57 -2.44 -11.02 -30.29
CA LEU A 57 -2.08 -10.40 -31.56
C LEU A 57 -1.02 -9.32 -31.31
N HIS A 58 0.17 -9.50 -31.90
CA HIS A 58 1.29 -8.57 -31.73
C HIS A 58 1.03 -7.29 -32.54
N ASP A 59 0.71 -6.20 -31.85
CA ASP A 59 0.32 -4.90 -32.44
C ASP A 59 1.43 -4.29 -33.31
N LYS A 60 1.18 -4.10 -34.61
CA LYS A 60 2.03 -3.32 -35.53
C LYS A 60 1.26 -2.27 -36.35
N SER A 61 -0.04 -2.07 -36.10
CA SER A 61 -0.84 -1.10 -36.84
C SER A 61 -1.48 -0.08 -35.90
N LEU A 62 -1.45 1.19 -36.29
CA LEU A 62 -2.07 2.32 -35.59
C LEU A 62 -3.55 2.03 -35.27
N PHE A 63 -4.28 1.39 -36.19
CA PHE A 63 -5.68 1.03 -36.02
C PHE A 63 -5.91 0.04 -34.86
N SER A 64 -5.01 -0.93 -34.67
CA SER A 64 -5.10 -1.89 -33.57
C SER A 64 -4.91 -1.22 -32.21
N VAL A 65 -3.93 -0.32 -32.11
CA VAL A 65 -3.66 0.47 -30.90
C VAL A 65 -4.87 1.36 -30.54
N MET A 66 -5.44 2.05 -31.54
CA MET A 66 -6.63 2.89 -31.37
C MET A 66 -7.85 2.11 -30.87
N ASN A 67 -8.19 0.99 -31.51
CA ASN A 67 -9.31 0.15 -31.09
C ASN A 67 -9.12 -0.42 -29.69
N ARG A 68 -7.87 -0.74 -29.32
CA ARG A 68 -7.54 -1.24 -27.99
C ARG A 68 -7.69 -0.16 -26.92
N LEU A 69 -7.24 1.07 -27.19
CA LEU A 69 -7.45 2.23 -26.31
C LEU A 69 -8.94 2.55 -26.15
N GLU A 70 -9.69 2.52 -27.25
CA GLU A 70 -11.14 2.76 -27.23
C GLU A 70 -11.88 1.68 -26.43
N SER A 71 -11.58 0.41 -26.69
CA SER A 71 -12.16 -0.73 -25.97
C SER A 71 -11.85 -0.69 -24.47
N LEU A 72 -10.59 -0.41 -24.11
CA LEU A 72 -10.15 -0.32 -22.72
C LEU A 72 -10.83 0.84 -21.99
N SER A 73 -10.96 2.00 -22.65
CA SER A 73 -11.63 3.17 -22.09
C SER A 73 -13.12 2.88 -21.84
N LYS A 74 -13.80 2.27 -22.82
CA LYS A 74 -15.21 1.87 -22.69
C LYS A 74 -15.42 0.84 -21.58
N GLN A 75 -14.51 -0.12 -21.42
CA GLN A 75 -14.54 -1.10 -20.32
C GLN A 75 -14.47 -0.42 -18.95
N LYS A 76 -13.74 0.70 -18.84
CA LYS A 76 -13.65 1.51 -17.62
C LYS A 76 -14.76 2.57 -17.50
N GLY A 77 -15.79 2.51 -18.35
CA GLY A 77 -16.94 3.42 -18.31
C GLY A 77 -16.65 4.82 -18.88
N LEU A 78 -15.55 4.99 -19.61
CA LEU A 78 -15.16 6.24 -20.25
C LEU A 78 -15.56 6.25 -21.73
N ASN A 79 -15.87 7.43 -22.24
CA ASN A 79 -16.10 7.60 -23.67
C ASN A 79 -14.77 7.76 -24.38
N ALA A 80 -14.60 7.11 -25.52
CA ALA A 80 -13.42 7.26 -26.35
C ALA A 80 -13.82 7.42 -27.81
N HIS A 81 -13.13 8.31 -28.53
CA HIS A 81 -13.32 8.51 -29.96
C HIS A 81 -11.99 8.81 -30.63
N VAL A 82 -11.87 8.39 -31.89
CA VAL A 82 -10.69 8.63 -32.71
C VAL A 82 -10.88 9.90 -33.52
N SER A 83 -9.83 10.72 -33.61
CA SER A 83 -9.82 11.93 -34.42
C SER A 83 -10.10 11.62 -35.89
N PRO A 84 -10.82 12.48 -36.64
CA PRO A 84 -11.02 12.32 -38.08
C PRO A 84 -9.70 12.23 -38.88
N SER A 85 -8.61 12.79 -38.34
CA SER A 85 -7.27 12.72 -38.94
C SER A 85 -6.57 11.37 -38.73
N GLY A 86 -7.12 10.49 -37.89
CA GLY A 86 -6.58 9.17 -37.58
C GLY A 86 -5.35 9.16 -36.67
N ASN A 87 -4.85 10.31 -36.21
CA ASN A 87 -3.59 10.39 -35.48
C ASN A 87 -3.73 10.71 -33.98
N ALA A 88 -4.96 10.88 -33.48
CA ALA A 88 -5.22 11.14 -32.07
C ALA A 88 -6.41 10.35 -31.54
N CYS A 89 -6.32 9.90 -30.29
CA CYS A 89 -7.40 9.27 -29.53
C CYS A 89 -7.82 10.21 -28.41
N TYR A 90 -9.12 10.39 -28.25
CA TYR A 90 -9.71 11.29 -27.28
C TYR A 90 -10.54 10.49 -26.28
N ILE A 91 -10.16 10.53 -25.01
CA ILE A 91 -10.87 9.85 -23.92
C ILE A 91 -11.54 10.93 -23.06
N THR A 92 -12.86 10.89 -22.96
CA THR A 92 -13.68 11.88 -22.26
C THR A 92 -14.42 11.26 -21.09
N SER A 93 -14.48 12.02 -19.99
CA SER A 93 -15.42 11.82 -18.89
C SER A 93 -16.19 13.11 -18.63
N SER A 94 -17.07 13.12 -17.63
CA SER A 94 -17.72 14.36 -17.17
C SER A 94 -16.79 15.32 -16.44
N MET A 95 -15.61 14.86 -16.01
CA MET A 95 -14.70 15.62 -15.13
C MET A 95 -13.32 15.87 -15.74
N PHE A 96 -12.91 15.12 -16.76
CA PHE A 96 -11.62 15.26 -17.40
C PHE A 96 -11.64 14.79 -18.86
N TYR A 97 -10.62 15.19 -19.59
CA TYR A 97 -10.38 14.86 -20.99
C TYR A 97 -8.91 14.50 -21.20
N ILE A 98 -8.66 13.44 -21.97
CA ILE A 98 -7.32 13.01 -22.35
C ILE A 98 -7.21 13.01 -23.88
N GLU A 99 -6.17 13.64 -24.40
CA GLU A 99 -5.74 13.56 -25.80
C GLU A 99 -4.47 12.72 -25.87
N VAL A 100 -4.52 11.60 -26.60
CA VAL A 100 -3.38 10.73 -26.88
C VAL A 100 -3.01 10.88 -28.35
N GLN A 101 -1.83 11.45 -28.63
CA GLN A 101 -1.32 11.62 -29.99
C GLN A 101 -0.39 10.44 -30.34
N LEU A 102 -0.62 9.84 -31.52
CA LEU A 102 0.09 8.66 -32.00
C LEU A 102 0.87 8.98 -33.29
N GLU A 103 2.04 8.35 -33.44
CA GLU A 103 2.80 8.35 -34.69
C GLU A 103 2.26 7.29 -35.65
N LYS A 104 2.61 7.40 -36.95
CA LYS A 104 2.15 6.48 -38.01
C LYS A 104 2.47 5.01 -37.74
N ASP A 105 3.51 4.75 -36.96
CA ASP A 105 3.96 3.42 -36.57
C ASP A 105 3.21 2.85 -35.35
N GLY A 106 2.29 3.64 -34.76
CA GLY A 106 1.49 3.26 -33.59
C GLY A 106 2.12 3.58 -32.24
N GLU A 107 3.28 4.24 -32.22
CA GLU A 107 3.94 4.72 -31.01
C GLU A 107 3.29 6.00 -30.48
N VAL A 108 3.29 6.19 -29.16
CA VAL A 108 2.65 7.34 -28.51
C VAL A 108 3.62 8.52 -28.49
N MET A 109 3.23 9.61 -29.13
CA MET A 109 4.02 10.84 -29.24
C MET A 109 3.81 11.78 -28.06
N ASP A 110 2.55 12.00 -27.69
CA ASP A 110 2.17 12.95 -26.65
C ASP A 110 0.88 12.50 -25.97
N VAL A 111 0.74 12.82 -24.69
CA VAL A 111 -0.49 12.62 -23.93
C VAL A 111 -0.77 13.89 -23.15
N LYS A 112 -1.95 14.47 -23.35
CA LYS A 112 -2.42 15.65 -22.65
C LYS A 112 -3.63 15.30 -21.80
N LEU A 113 -3.64 15.74 -20.55
CA LEU A 113 -4.75 15.58 -19.61
C LEU A 113 -5.24 16.97 -19.21
N ALA A 114 -6.54 17.21 -19.36
CA ALA A 114 -7.20 18.44 -18.92
C ALA A 114 -8.34 18.08 -17.96
N HIS A 115 -8.35 18.72 -16.79
CA HIS A 115 -9.42 18.58 -15.80
C HIS A 115 -10.49 19.67 -16.00
N LEU A 116 -11.72 19.40 -15.59
CA LEU A 116 -12.83 20.36 -15.70
C LEU A 116 -12.50 21.66 -14.93
N GLY A 117 -12.45 22.79 -15.64
CA GLY A 117 -12.16 24.11 -15.07
C GLY A 117 -10.69 24.49 -15.02
N GLU A 118 -9.78 23.64 -15.49
CA GLU A 118 -8.39 23.99 -15.77
C GLU A 118 -8.19 24.21 -17.27
N ASP A 119 -7.30 25.13 -17.64
CA ASP A 119 -6.79 25.18 -19.01
C ASP A 119 -6.13 23.84 -19.35
N PRO A 120 -6.12 23.40 -20.62
CA PRO A 120 -5.37 22.22 -21.04
C PRO A 120 -3.87 22.47 -20.88
N VAL A 121 -3.35 22.32 -19.66
CA VAL A 121 -1.95 22.47 -19.36
C VAL A 121 -1.24 21.17 -19.73
N VAL A 122 -0.30 21.25 -20.67
CA VAL A 122 0.65 20.18 -20.98
C VAL A 122 1.58 20.00 -19.77
N LYS A 123 1.12 19.28 -18.74
CA LYS A 123 1.91 18.89 -17.57
C LYS A 123 1.70 17.41 -17.26
N LEU A 124 2.00 16.56 -18.24
CA LEU A 124 2.39 15.20 -17.95
C LEU A 124 3.90 15.14 -18.07
N THR A 125 4.56 15.29 -16.92
CA THR A 125 6.01 15.10 -16.78
C THR A 125 6.38 13.76 -17.41
N PHE A 126 7.46 13.78 -18.19
CA PHE A 126 8.24 12.71 -18.86
C PHE A 126 8.02 11.24 -18.42
N SER A 127 7.62 10.98 -17.19
CA SER A 127 7.25 9.68 -16.61
C SER A 127 6.06 8.98 -17.28
N GLN A 128 5.03 9.71 -17.72
CA GLN A 128 3.88 9.08 -18.40
C GLN A 128 4.20 8.65 -19.84
N LEU A 129 5.05 9.40 -20.55
CA LEU A 129 5.60 8.98 -21.85
C LEU A 129 6.46 7.72 -21.72
N PHE A 130 7.10 7.49 -20.57
CA PHE A 130 7.84 6.25 -20.30
C PHE A 130 6.90 5.04 -20.09
N LEU A 131 5.71 5.25 -19.52
CA LEU A 131 4.65 4.23 -19.39
C LEU A 131 3.99 3.89 -20.73
N PHE A 132 3.80 4.90 -21.58
CA PHE A 132 3.14 4.78 -22.88
C PHE A 132 4.06 4.33 -24.02
N GLY A 133 5.30 4.84 -24.09
CA GLY A 133 6.10 4.84 -25.32
C GLY A 133 7.08 3.67 -25.52
N ARG A 134 7.13 2.66 -24.64
CA ARG A 134 7.97 1.46 -24.90
C ARG A 134 7.38 0.11 -24.54
N MET A 135 6.43 0.02 -23.61
CA MET A 135 6.05 -1.29 -23.05
C MET A 135 4.69 -1.86 -23.49
N LYS A 136 3.86 -1.14 -24.27
CA LYS A 136 2.51 -1.62 -24.64
C LYS A 136 1.75 -2.16 -23.41
N ASN A 137 1.94 -1.54 -22.24
CA ASN A 137 1.38 -2.01 -20.99
C ASN A 137 0.00 -1.40 -20.77
N TYR A 138 -0.96 -1.90 -21.54
CA TYR A 138 -2.35 -1.46 -21.51
C TYR A 138 -3.03 -1.71 -20.16
N ASP A 139 -2.56 -2.69 -19.39
CA ASP A 139 -3.10 -2.98 -18.05
C ASP A 139 -2.75 -1.86 -17.06
N ALA A 140 -1.51 -1.39 -17.09
CA ALA A 140 -1.09 -0.24 -16.28
C ALA A 140 -1.82 1.05 -16.69
N PHE A 141 -2.06 1.24 -17.99
CA PHE A 141 -2.85 2.37 -18.48
C PHE A 141 -4.32 2.29 -18.05
N GLY A 142 -4.94 1.11 -18.16
CA GLY A 142 -6.31 0.89 -17.71
C GLY A 142 -6.49 1.14 -16.22
N LYS A 143 -5.50 0.74 -15.41
CA LYS A 143 -5.46 1.08 -13.98
C LYS A 143 -5.34 2.59 -13.76
N SER A 144 -4.49 3.28 -14.51
CA SER A 144 -4.37 4.73 -14.40
C SER A 144 -5.66 5.47 -14.77
N LEU A 145 -6.43 4.98 -15.74
CA LEU A 145 -7.74 5.56 -16.09
C LEU A 145 -8.77 5.34 -14.97
N GLU A 146 -8.76 4.16 -14.36
CA GLU A 146 -9.58 3.84 -13.20
C GLU A 146 -9.22 4.73 -12.00
N ASP A 147 -7.93 4.85 -11.67
CA ASP A 147 -7.45 5.69 -10.57
C ASP A 147 -7.80 7.18 -10.81
N LEU A 148 -7.70 7.66 -12.05
CA LEU A 148 -8.11 9.02 -12.43
C LEU A 148 -9.61 9.24 -12.25
N SER A 149 -10.43 8.22 -12.53
CA SER A 149 -11.88 8.27 -12.33
C SER A 149 -12.23 8.23 -10.84
N ASN A 150 -11.43 7.51 -10.04
CA ASN A 150 -11.58 7.40 -8.60
C ASN A 150 -11.36 8.74 -7.87
N LEU A 151 -10.57 9.67 -8.42
CA LEU A 151 -10.38 11.02 -7.88
C LEU A 151 -11.69 11.83 -7.76
N TYR A 152 -12.71 11.46 -8.54
CA TYR A 152 -13.98 12.17 -8.64
C TYR A 152 -15.16 11.43 -7.99
N GLN A 153 -14.90 10.42 -7.14
CA GLN A 153 -15.91 9.71 -6.36
C GLN A 153 -16.38 10.54 -5.14
N ILE A 154 -16.82 11.76 -5.42
CA ILE A 154 -17.41 12.69 -4.44
C ILE A 154 -18.89 12.85 -4.77
N SER A 155 -19.75 12.80 -3.75
CA SER A 155 -21.17 13.06 -3.90
C SER A 155 -21.43 14.49 -4.36
N GLY A 156 -22.35 14.70 -5.31
CA GLY A 156 -22.74 16.03 -5.78
C GLY A 156 -22.59 16.26 -7.28
N ASN A 157 -22.79 17.52 -7.68
CA ASN A 157 -22.70 17.96 -9.07
C ASN A 157 -21.24 18.06 -9.55
N SER A 158 -21.03 18.34 -10.83
CA SER A 158 -19.69 18.50 -11.42
C SER A 158 -18.87 19.61 -10.76
N GLU A 159 -19.52 20.67 -10.29
CA GLU A 159 -18.86 21.77 -9.58
C GLU A 159 -18.29 21.31 -8.23
N MET A 160 -19.08 20.59 -7.41
CA MET A 160 -18.61 20.03 -6.14
C MET A 160 -17.45 19.05 -6.34
N LYS A 161 -17.52 18.22 -7.36
CA LYS A 161 -16.43 17.30 -7.73
C LYS A 161 -15.15 18.04 -8.14
N ALA A 162 -15.28 19.14 -8.90
CA ALA A 162 -14.15 19.98 -9.26
C ALA A 162 -13.54 20.67 -8.01
N LYS A 163 -14.37 21.17 -7.09
CA LYS A 163 -13.91 21.73 -5.82
C LYS A 163 -13.19 20.71 -4.94
N GLY A 164 -13.67 19.47 -4.89
CA GLY A 164 -12.97 18.38 -4.21
C GLY A 164 -11.60 18.06 -4.82
N TYR A 165 -11.47 18.12 -6.14
CA TYR A 165 -10.18 18.00 -6.82
C TYR A 165 -9.23 19.17 -6.49
N PHE A 166 -9.71 20.41 -6.46
CA PHE A 166 -8.90 21.56 -6.02
C PHE A 166 -8.46 21.43 -4.56
N ALA A 167 -9.33 20.91 -3.69
CA ALA A 167 -8.96 20.62 -2.31
C ALA A 167 -7.83 19.59 -2.22
N LEU A 168 -7.87 18.54 -3.03
CA LEU A 168 -6.80 17.55 -3.12
C LEU A 168 -5.49 18.19 -3.63
N GLN A 169 -5.53 19.02 -4.67
CA GLN A 169 -4.34 19.73 -5.16
C GLN A 169 -3.74 20.68 -4.12
N ALA A 170 -4.58 21.37 -3.34
CA ALA A 170 -4.14 22.23 -2.25
C ALA A 170 -3.41 21.42 -1.18
N LEU A 171 -3.98 20.29 -0.77
CA LEU A 171 -3.36 19.34 0.17
C LEU A 171 -2.03 18.80 -0.38
N GLU A 172 -1.99 18.38 -1.64
CA GLU A 172 -0.77 17.86 -2.28
C GLU A 172 0.36 18.90 -2.24
N LYS A 173 0.05 20.18 -2.49
CA LYS A 173 1.02 21.27 -2.39
C LYS A 173 1.50 21.50 -0.96
N ASP A 174 0.59 21.48 0.03
CA ASP A 174 0.95 21.64 1.44
C ASP A 174 1.87 20.50 1.92
N LEU A 175 1.55 19.25 1.56
CA LEU A 175 2.37 18.08 1.85
C LEU A 175 3.74 18.16 1.19
N TYR A 176 3.78 18.53 -0.09
CA TYR A 176 5.02 18.69 -0.82
C TYR A 176 5.92 19.75 -0.16
N SER A 177 5.38 20.94 0.14
CA SER A 177 6.12 21.99 0.84
C SER A 177 6.61 21.54 2.21
N MET A 178 5.78 20.84 2.99
CA MET A 178 6.21 20.26 4.28
C MET A 178 7.33 19.22 4.14
N SER A 179 7.38 18.46 3.05
CA SER A 179 8.47 17.49 2.82
C SER A 179 9.81 18.14 2.50
N LEU A 180 9.79 19.40 2.06
CA LEU A 180 10.99 20.19 1.79
C LEU A 180 11.54 20.87 3.05
N LEU A 181 10.75 20.93 4.13
CA LEU A 181 11.24 21.42 5.41
C LEU A 181 12.35 20.52 5.95
N ASP A 182 13.42 21.14 6.43
CA ASP A 182 14.62 20.49 6.97
C ASP A 182 15.39 19.61 5.98
N ARG A 183 15.09 19.72 4.67
CA ARG A 183 15.77 18.95 3.63
C ARG A 183 17.12 19.60 3.31
N THR A 184 18.22 18.90 3.59
CA THR A 184 19.54 19.28 3.08
C THR A 184 19.71 18.77 1.64
N GLN A 185 20.67 19.33 0.89
CA GLN A 185 20.87 19.00 -0.54
C GLN A 185 21.25 17.53 -0.83
N ASP A 186 21.53 16.72 0.19
CA ASP A 186 22.12 15.39 0.06
C ASP A 186 21.43 14.33 0.96
N VAL A 187 20.13 14.47 1.20
CA VAL A 187 19.38 13.53 2.05
C VAL A 187 19.05 12.25 1.28
N ASN A 188 19.56 11.11 1.76
CA ASN A 188 19.20 9.79 1.24
C ASN A 188 17.70 9.49 1.50
N ARG A 189 17.02 8.82 0.56
CA ARG A 189 15.62 8.34 0.68
C ARG A 189 15.30 7.74 2.05
N VAL A 190 16.16 6.87 2.59
CA VAL A 190 15.93 6.22 3.90
C VAL A 190 15.81 7.26 5.02
N THR A 191 16.65 8.29 5.00
CA THR A 191 16.60 9.38 5.97
C THR A 191 15.31 10.17 5.82
N GLU A 192 14.84 10.44 4.60
CA GLU A 192 13.55 11.11 4.36
C GLU A 192 12.37 10.30 4.88
N VAL A 193 12.36 8.99 4.62
CA VAL A 193 11.32 8.07 5.09
C VAL A 193 11.23 8.09 6.61
N LEU A 194 12.35 8.00 7.33
CA LEU A 194 12.38 7.86 8.79
C LEU A 194 12.38 9.18 9.56
N HIS A 195 12.94 10.25 8.99
CA HIS A 195 13.16 11.53 9.68
C HIS A 195 12.41 12.71 9.08
N GLY A 196 11.93 12.60 7.82
CA GLY A 196 11.15 13.66 7.20
C GLY A 196 9.84 13.91 7.94
N LYS A 197 9.37 15.16 7.97
CA LYS A 197 8.13 15.55 8.68
C LYS A 197 6.92 14.75 8.22
N VAL A 198 6.82 14.52 6.91
CA VAL A 198 5.75 13.73 6.29
C VAL A 198 6.24 12.40 5.72
N GLY A 199 7.55 12.15 5.66
CA GLY A 199 8.15 11.00 4.99
C GLY A 199 8.64 11.32 3.58
N HIS A 200 8.99 10.29 2.80
CA HIS A 200 9.38 10.45 1.40
C HIS A 200 8.13 10.54 0.52
N LEU A 201 7.93 11.70 -0.11
CA LEU A 201 6.79 11.95 -0.99
C LEU A 201 7.10 11.65 -2.45
N VAL A 202 6.20 10.91 -3.08
CA VAL A 202 6.13 10.75 -4.53
C VAL A 202 4.90 11.54 -5.02
N PRO A 203 5.10 12.66 -5.75
CA PRO A 203 4.00 13.46 -6.27
C PRO A 203 3.06 12.67 -7.18
N ARG A 204 1.79 13.09 -7.22
CA ARG A 204 0.80 12.52 -8.13
C ARG A 204 1.22 12.74 -9.58
N THR A 205 1.05 11.73 -10.42
CA THR A 205 1.32 11.81 -11.87
C THR A 205 0.11 11.30 -12.66
N GLY A 206 -0.67 12.24 -13.19
CA GLY A 206 -1.94 11.94 -13.87
C GLY A 206 -2.92 11.24 -12.91
N GLY A 207 -3.28 9.99 -13.23
CA GLY A 207 -4.18 9.17 -12.42
C GLY A 207 -3.50 8.48 -11.22
N THR A 208 -2.18 8.31 -11.22
CA THR A 208 -1.48 7.65 -10.09
C THR A 208 -1.39 8.61 -8.91
N PRO A 209 -2.07 8.33 -7.78
CA PRO A 209 -2.20 9.28 -6.66
C PRO A 209 -0.86 9.55 -5.96
N MET A 210 -0.80 10.66 -5.21
CA MET A 210 0.36 10.99 -4.38
C MET A 210 0.60 9.88 -3.34
N ASN A 211 1.86 9.49 -3.16
CA ASN A 211 2.24 8.45 -2.19
C ASN A 211 3.21 9.02 -1.15
N ILE A 212 3.01 8.56 0.09
CA ILE A 212 3.88 8.84 1.23
C ILE A 212 4.52 7.54 1.68
N GLU A 213 5.84 7.41 1.53
CA GLU A 213 6.60 6.35 2.16
C GLU A 213 7.08 6.82 3.53
N PHE A 214 6.58 6.18 4.59
CA PHE A 214 6.74 6.69 5.95
C PHE A 214 7.55 5.78 6.87
N TYR A 215 7.73 4.50 6.54
CA TYR A 215 8.55 3.60 7.33
C TYR A 215 9.30 2.59 6.45
N ILE A 216 10.55 2.31 6.80
CA ILE A 216 11.36 1.23 6.23
C ILE A 216 12.19 0.62 7.35
N SER A 217 12.18 -0.71 7.49
CA SER A 217 12.95 -1.33 8.57
C SER A 217 14.45 -1.34 8.23
N PRO A 218 15.35 -1.16 9.21
CA PRO A 218 16.79 -1.31 9.01
C PRO A 218 17.18 -2.64 8.35
N TYR A 219 16.45 -3.73 8.64
CA TYR A 219 16.66 -5.03 7.99
C TYR A 219 16.40 -4.98 6.49
N GLN A 220 15.29 -4.36 6.08
CA GLN A 220 14.94 -4.16 4.67
C GLN A 220 15.98 -3.31 3.95
N VAL A 221 16.50 -2.27 4.60
CA VAL A 221 17.60 -1.45 4.05
C VAL A 221 18.86 -2.31 3.83
N LEU A 222 19.24 -3.12 4.82
CA LEU A 222 20.36 -4.05 4.71
C LEU A 222 20.16 -5.08 3.59
N GLU A 223 18.96 -5.63 3.43
CA GLU A 223 18.66 -6.55 2.32
C GLU A 223 18.80 -5.89 0.94
N ALA A 224 18.42 -4.61 0.82
CA ALA A 224 18.59 -3.84 -0.42
C ALA A 224 20.08 -3.62 -0.75
N GLU A 225 20.89 -3.33 0.27
CA GLU A 225 22.34 -3.15 0.12
C GLU A 225 23.05 -4.45 -0.28
N LEU A 226 22.61 -5.58 0.29
CA LEU A 226 23.20 -6.90 0.02
C LEU A 226 22.75 -7.48 -1.34
N ASN A 227 21.56 -7.10 -1.83
CA ASN A 227 21.00 -7.57 -3.09
C ASN A 227 20.69 -6.40 -4.05
N PRO A 228 21.71 -5.78 -4.67
CA PRO A 228 21.54 -4.68 -5.62
C PRO A 228 20.75 -5.15 -6.85
N GLY A 229 19.44 -4.92 -6.84
CA GLY A 229 18.47 -5.43 -7.82
C GLY A 229 17.10 -5.73 -7.21
N SER A 230 17.04 -5.96 -5.89
CA SER A 230 15.78 -6.06 -5.15
C SER A 230 15.22 -4.67 -4.88
N GLN A 231 14.04 -4.35 -5.42
CA GLN A 231 13.37 -3.08 -5.14
C GLN A 231 12.70 -3.14 -3.77
N VAL A 232 13.45 -2.79 -2.72
CA VAL A 232 12.89 -2.70 -1.37
C VAL A 232 11.98 -1.48 -1.26
N CYS A 233 10.71 -1.78 -1.02
CA CYS A 233 9.64 -0.81 -0.82
C CYS A 233 9.27 -0.79 0.66
N GLY A 234 9.42 0.36 1.32
CA GLY A 234 8.90 0.59 2.65
C GLY A 234 7.38 0.67 2.66
N THR A 235 6.82 0.87 3.85
CA THR A 235 5.38 1.02 4.07
C THR A 235 4.91 2.37 3.51
N LYS A 236 3.85 2.31 2.70
CA LYS A 236 3.31 3.46 1.96
C LYS A 236 1.86 3.75 2.29
N ALA A 237 1.51 5.02 2.23
CA ALA A 237 0.14 5.52 2.26
C ALA A 237 -0.15 6.32 0.99
N VAL A 238 -1.32 6.10 0.40
CA VAL A 238 -1.84 6.89 -0.71
C VAL A 238 -2.63 8.07 -0.15
N VAL A 239 -2.40 9.27 -0.66
CA VAL A 239 -3.19 10.47 -0.34
C VAL A 239 -4.30 10.62 -1.38
N THR A 240 -5.55 10.65 -0.94
CA THR A 240 -6.71 10.81 -1.82
C THR A 240 -7.83 11.58 -1.11
N VAL A 241 -8.88 11.90 -1.86
CA VAL A 241 -10.16 12.38 -1.35
C VAL A 241 -11.22 11.29 -1.52
N GLU A 242 -12.09 11.11 -0.53
CA GLU A 242 -13.25 10.21 -0.61
C GLU A 242 -14.55 10.99 -0.30
N GLY A 243 -15.64 10.64 -0.97
CA GLY A 243 -16.97 11.19 -0.71
C GLY A 243 -17.55 10.72 0.62
N THR A 244 -18.39 11.56 1.22
CA THR A 244 -19.11 11.27 2.47
C THR A 244 -20.51 11.88 2.46
N ASP A 245 -21.37 11.40 3.35
CA ASP A 245 -22.72 11.91 3.56
C ASP A 245 -22.74 13.20 4.42
N THR A 246 -21.62 13.57 5.03
CA THR A 246 -21.48 14.75 5.90
C THR A 246 -20.62 15.83 5.28
N LEU A 247 -20.95 17.09 5.53
CA LEU A 247 -20.12 18.22 5.08
C LEU A 247 -18.89 18.39 5.99
N HIS A 248 -17.73 18.57 5.37
CA HIS A 248 -16.48 18.91 6.03
C HIS A 248 -15.85 20.15 5.41
N LYS A 249 -15.37 21.06 6.26
CA LYS A 249 -14.64 22.25 5.83
C LYS A 249 -13.24 21.84 5.35
N LEU A 250 -13.03 21.85 4.04
CA LEU A 250 -11.77 21.49 3.39
C LEU A 250 -11.10 22.73 2.78
N PRO A 251 -9.76 22.85 2.86
CA PRO A 251 -9.03 23.90 2.17
C PRO A 251 -9.11 23.72 0.64
N LEU A 252 -9.40 24.80 -0.07
CA LEU A 252 -9.35 24.86 -1.54
C LEU A 252 -8.05 25.48 -2.06
N SER A 253 -7.24 26.05 -1.18
CA SER A 253 -5.93 26.64 -1.47
C SER A 253 -4.89 26.16 -0.46
N PRO A 254 -3.60 26.08 -0.84
CA PRO A 254 -2.53 25.69 0.08
C PRO A 254 -2.52 26.59 1.32
N LEU A 255 -2.52 25.98 2.50
CA LEU A 255 -2.52 26.69 3.78
C LEU A 255 -1.12 26.82 4.37
N PHE A 256 -0.16 26.02 3.89
CA PHE A 256 1.18 26.00 4.44
C PHE A 256 1.91 27.32 4.17
N VAL A 257 2.44 27.93 5.23
CA VAL A 257 3.28 29.13 5.14
C VAL A 257 4.71 28.71 5.39
N ASP A 258 5.58 28.94 4.40
CA ASP A 258 7.03 28.75 4.53
C ASP A 258 7.63 29.87 5.40
N SER A 259 7.29 29.82 6.68
CA SER A 259 7.98 30.56 7.72
C SER A 259 9.23 29.75 8.06
N GLN A 260 10.39 30.40 8.09
CA GLN A 260 11.54 29.96 8.90
C GLN A 260 10.94 29.39 10.19
N ALA A 261 11.18 28.10 10.45
CA ALA A 261 10.46 27.31 11.44
C ALA A 261 10.11 28.16 12.66
N GLY A 262 8.83 28.21 13.06
CA GLY A 262 8.47 28.82 14.34
C GLY A 262 9.38 28.24 15.45
N GLU A 263 9.53 28.96 16.57
CA GLU A 263 10.47 28.60 17.65
C GLU A 263 10.39 27.11 18.09
N ASP A 264 9.30 26.41 17.79
CA ASP A 264 9.02 25.00 18.10
C ASP A 264 9.25 23.96 16.96
N GLY A 265 9.71 24.35 15.75
CA GLY A 265 10.00 23.38 14.67
C GLY A 265 8.78 22.73 14.00
N HIS A 266 7.57 23.29 14.22
CA HIS A 266 6.31 22.82 13.63
C HIS A 266 5.87 23.65 12.41
N PRO A 267 5.28 23.02 11.37
CA PRO A 267 4.75 23.73 10.22
C PRO A 267 3.62 24.67 10.61
N THR A 268 3.70 25.93 10.16
CA THR A 268 2.68 26.95 10.40
C THR A 268 1.67 26.98 9.24
N PHE A 269 0.39 27.11 9.57
CA PHE A 269 -0.70 27.10 8.61
C PHE A 269 -1.57 28.34 8.76
N LEU A 270 -2.07 28.84 7.63
CA LEU A 270 -3.11 29.85 7.59
C LEU A 270 -4.40 29.32 8.22
N PRO A 271 -5.19 30.17 8.90
CA PRO A 271 -6.49 29.77 9.42
C PRO A 271 -7.46 29.46 8.26
N LEU A 272 -8.38 28.51 8.49
CA LEU A 272 -9.46 28.19 7.57
C LEU A 272 -10.50 29.32 7.55
N THR A 273 -10.30 30.31 6.67
CA THR A 273 -11.29 31.34 6.35
C THR A 273 -12.22 30.87 5.22
N ASP A 274 -13.34 31.55 5.02
CA ASP A 274 -14.33 31.19 4.00
C ASP A 274 -13.83 31.45 2.57
N GLU A 275 -12.77 32.24 2.41
CA GLU A 275 -12.10 32.44 1.11
C GLU A 275 -11.17 31.27 0.76
N LEU A 276 -10.55 30.62 1.75
CA LEU A 276 -9.54 29.58 1.56
C LEU A 276 -10.12 28.16 1.68
N SER A 277 -11.38 28.01 2.08
CA SER A 277 -11.98 26.72 2.37
C SER A 277 -13.47 26.67 2.04
N MET A 278 -14.01 25.46 1.94
CA MET A 278 -15.41 25.21 1.59
C MET A 278 -15.92 23.96 2.30
N ASP A 279 -17.20 23.97 2.67
CA ASP A 279 -17.90 22.79 3.15
C ASP A 279 -18.22 21.85 1.97
N LEU A 280 -17.57 20.69 1.94
CA LEU A 280 -17.71 19.68 0.89
C LEU A 280 -18.19 18.34 1.48
N PRO A 281 -18.99 17.55 0.75
CA PRO A 281 -19.35 16.18 1.12
C PRO A 281 -18.19 15.22 0.83
N ALA A 282 -17.01 15.55 1.34
CA ALA A 282 -15.76 14.84 1.11
C ALA A 282 -14.79 14.99 2.30
N PHE A 283 -13.85 14.06 2.44
CA PHE A 283 -12.72 14.18 3.36
C PHE A 283 -11.43 13.70 2.70
N PHE A 284 -10.29 14.15 3.21
CA PHE A 284 -9.00 13.61 2.79
C PHE A 284 -8.75 12.29 3.47
N VAL A 285 -8.00 11.39 2.82
CA VAL A 285 -7.73 10.04 3.29
C VAL A 285 -6.27 9.66 3.06
N LEU A 286 -5.64 9.12 4.09
CA LEU A 286 -4.46 8.26 3.97
C LEU A 286 -4.94 6.81 3.82
N LYS A 287 -4.79 6.23 2.63
CA LYS A 287 -5.22 4.87 2.31
C LYS A 287 -4.01 3.94 2.24
N PHE A 288 -4.09 2.82 2.94
CA PHE A 288 -3.01 1.82 2.96
C PHE A 288 -3.29 0.71 1.95
N HIS A 289 -2.24 0.23 1.28
CA HIS A 289 -2.36 -0.89 0.35
C HIS A 289 -2.73 -2.19 1.09
N GLN A 290 -2.12 -2.39 2.26
CA GLN A 290 -2.47 -3.45 3.20
C GLN A 290 -2.93 -2.83 4.52
N PRO A 291 -3.99 -3.34 5.16
CA PRO A 291 -4.42 -2.86 6.47
C PRO A 291 -3.31 -2.98 7.50
N ILE A 292 -3.11 -1.93 8.29
CA ILE A 292 -2.08 -1.89 9.34
C ILE A 292 -2.70 -2.32 10.67
N PRO A 293 -2.13 -3.32 11.37
CA PRO A 293 -2.49 -3.61 12.76
C PRO A 293 -2.12 -2.42 13.65
N MET A 294 -3.11 -1.79 14.28
CA MET A 294 -2.88 -0.66 15.18
C MET A 294 -3.50 -0.91 16.55
N SER A 295 -2.80 -0.46 17.60
CA SER A 295 -3.33 -0.49 18.95
C SER A 295 -4.49 0.48 19.11
N SER A 296 -5.43 0.18 20.01
CA SER A 296 -6.55 1.08 20.32
C SER A 296 -6.07 2.47 20.74
N SER A 297 -4.99 2.54 21.54
CA SER A 297 -4.40 3.82 21.97
C SER A 297 -3.88 4.68 20.82
N SER A 298 -3.18 4.09 19.84
CA SER A 298 -2.69 4.79 18.65
C SER A 298 -3.85 5.27 17.77
N ILE A 299 -4.91 4.46 17.67
CA ILE A 299 -6.13 4.84 16.95
C ILE A 299 -6.78 6.06 17.63
N GLU A 300 -6.97 6.02 18.95
CA GLU A 300 -7.54 7.15 19.70
C GLU A 300 -6.70 8.42 19.57
N GLU A 301 -5.38 8.27 19.55
CA GLU A 301 -4.46 9.38 19.34
C GLU A 301 -4.61 10.02 17.95
N ILE A 302 -4.71 9.19 16.91
CA ILE A 302 -4.98 9.64 15.53
C ILE A 302 -6.34 10.36 15.46
N GLN A 303 -7.37 9.85 16.13
CA GLN A 303 -8.69 10.51 16.17
C GLN A 303 -8.61 11.90 16.82
N ARG A 304 -7.83 12.03 17.90
CA ARG A 304 -7.59 13.31 18.57
C ARG A 304 -6.86 14.29 17.65
N LEU A 305 -5.85 13.84 16.90
CA LEU A 305 -5.08 14.69 15.97
C LEU A 305 -5.89 15.14 14.75
N THR A 306 -6.74 14.26 14.22
CA THR A 306 -7.57 14.53 13.04
C THR A 306 -8.81 15.35 13.37
N GLY A 307 -9.18 15.47 14.66
CA GLY A 307 -10.34 16.23 15.12
C GLY A 307 -11.69 15.54 14.82
N ILE A 308 -11.66 14.29 14.38
CA ILE A 308 -12.85 13.50 14.07
C ILE A 308 -13.43 12.95 15.38
N LYS A 309 -14.57 13.52 15.83
CA LYS A 309 -15.20 13.19 17.12
C LYS A 309 -15.74 11.76 17.17
N LYS A 310 -15.56 11.08 18.32
CA LYS A 310 -16.08 9.72 18.64
C LYS A 310 -17.58 9.50 18.33
N ASN A 311 -18.40 10.56 18.36
CA ASN A 311 -19.87 10.48 18.16
C ASN A 311 -20.38 11.02 16.82
N HIS A 312 -19.52 11.56 15.94
CA HIS A 312 -19.88 11.86 14.55
C HIS A 312 -19.34 10.73 13.68
N LEU A 313 -20.09 9.63 13.72
CA LEU A 313 -19.82 8.42 12.96
C LEU A 313 -19.99 8.67 11.47
N ILE A 314 -18.92 9.20 10.87
CA ILE A 314 -18.73 9.30 9.43
C ILE A 314 -18.29 7.90 8.94
N PRO A 315 -18.81 7.39 7.81
CA PRO A 315 -18.44 6.10 7.21
C PRO A 315 -17.01 6.07 6.61
N GLY A 316 -16.02 6.60 7.32
CA GLY A 316 -14.63 6.72 6.91
C GLY A 316 -13.61 6.18 7.93
N ILE A 317 -13.89 6.28 9.23
CA ILE A 317 -13.27 5.46 10.30
C ILE A 317 -14.42 4.87 11.09
N GLN A 318 -15.01 3.78 10.62
CA GLN A 318 -15.89 3.01 11.48
C GLN A 318 -15.03 2.31 12.54
N ILE A 319 -14.82 2.95 13.69
CA ILE A 319 -14.43 2.21 14.90
C ILE A 319 -15.60 1.33 15.37
N THR A 320 -16.84 1.72 15.08
CA THR A 320 -18.03 0.85 15.21
C THR A 320 -18.15 -0.05 13.97
N GLY A 321 -17.33 -1.10 13.95
CA GLY A 321 -17.28 -2.08 12.87
C GLY A 321 -15.97 -2.88 12.84
N LEU A 322 -14.92 -2.35 13.49
CA LEU A 322 -13.70 -3.10 13.74
C LEU A 322 -13.98 -4.09 14.87
N LYS A 323 -13.96 -5.39 14.56
CA LYS A 323 -13.86 -6.44 15.57
C LYS A 323 -12.54 -6.23 16.28
N LEU A 324 -12.59 -5.62 17.46
CA LEU A 324 -11.42 -5.52 18.32
C LEU A 324 -10.89 -6.94 18.54
N ALA A 325 -9.59 -7.08 18.33
CA ALA A 325 -8.89 -8.33 18.51
C ALA A 325 -7.57 -8.04 19.21
N PRO A 326 -6.94 -9.04 19.81
CA PRO A 326 -5.63 -8.84 20.43
C PRO A 326 -4.62 -8.40 19.35
N LEU A 327 -3.88 -7.32 19.60
CA LEU A 327 -2.98 -6.71 18.61
C LEU A 327 -1.98 -7.73 18.03
N TYR A 328 -1.50 -8.64 18.85
CA TYR A 328 -0.51 -9.64 18.44
C TYR A 328 -1.11 -10.68 17.48
N GLU A 329 -2.40 -11.00 17.64
CA GLU A 329 -3.12 -11.82 16.68
C GLU A 329 -3.23 -11.11 15.33
N LEU A 330 -3.55 -9.82 15.34
CA LEU A 330 -3.64 -9.00 14.12
C LEU A 330 -2.29 -8.87 13.40
N ILE A 331 -1.19 -8.68 14.15
CA ILE A 331 0.16 -8.64 13.58
C ILE A 331 0.53 -9.97 12.93
N VAL A 332 0.28 -11.09 13.63
CA VAL A 332 0.50 -12.43 13.10
C VAL A 332 -0.32 -12.66 11.83
N GLN A 333 -1.61 -12.36 11.86
CA GLN A 333 -2.51 -12.52 10.72
C GLN A 333 -2.05 -11.70 9.52
N SER A 334 -1.74 -10.41 9.73
CA SER A 334 -1.27 -9.52 8.67
C SER A 334 0.05 -10.02 8.05
N THR A 335 0.98 -10.50 8.89
CA THR A 335 2.27 -11.03 8.43
C THR A 335 2.12 -12.33 7.63
N LEU A 336 1.17 -13.18 7.99
CA LEU A 336 0.88 -14.42 7.25
C LEU A 336 0.16 -14.15 5.93
N GLN A 337 -0.78 -13.20 5.91
CA GLN A 337 -1.50 -12.79 4.69
C GLN A 337 -0.59 -12.10 3.67
N GLU A 338 0.42 -11.35 4.11
CA GLU A 338 1.43 -10.79 3.21
C GLU A 338 2.25 -11.89 2.51
N LYS A 339 2.44 -13.02 3.19
CA LYS A 339 3.25 -14.16 2.71
C LYS A 339 2.43 -15.21 1.93
N CYS A 340 1.10 -15.26 2.09
CA CYS A 340 0.24 -16.33 1.58
C CYS A 340 -1.06 -15.82 0.92
N SER A 341 -1.51 -16.49 -0.15
CA SER A 341 -2.71 -16.13 -0.92
C SER A 341 -4.00 -16.87 -0.51
N GLU A 342 -3.96 -17.81 0.44
CA GLU A 342 -5.14 -18.59 0.87
C GLU A 342 -5.22 -18.78 2.40
N ASP A 343 -6.45 -18.95 2.89
CA ASP A 343 -6.87 -18.97 4.30
C ASP A 343 -6.11 -19.99 5.17
N LEU A 344 -5.02 -19.55 5.80
CA LEU A 344 -4.37 -20.28 6.88
C LEU A 344 -5.11 -20.05 8.21
N SER A 345 -5.25 -21.13 8.99
CA SER A 345 -5.89 -21.07 10.30
C SER A 345 -5.17 -20.08 11.24
N THR A 346 -5.93 -19.06 11.65
CA THR A 346 -5.52 -17.89 12.46
C THR A 346 -5.06 -18.24 13.89
N HIS A 347 -5.07 -19.52 14.28
CA HIS A 347 -4.76 -19.96 15.64
C HIS A 347 -3.32 -20.40 15.87
N LYS A 348 -2.43 -20.37 14.87
CA LYS A 348 -0.99 -20.64 15.11
C LYS A 348 -0.40 -19.57 16.03
N SER A 349 0.22 -20.01 17.12
CA SER A 349 0.95 -19.16 18.08
C SER A 349 2.44 -19.53 18.14
N CYS A 350 2.86 -20.58 17.44
CA CYS A 350 4.22 -21.09 17.42
C CYS A 350 4.80 -20.96 16.01
N PHE A 351 6.00 -20.37 15.91
CA PHE A 351 6.65 -20.04 14.64
C PHE A 351 8.12 -20.42 14.66
N PHE A 352 8.63 -20.89 13.53
CA PHE A 352 10.00 -21.36 13.42
C PHE A 352 10.84 -20.48 12.49
N VAL A 353 11.93 -19.93 13.03
CA VAL A 353 12.84 -19.04 12.29
C VAL A 353 14.19 -19.73 12.15
N SER A 354 14.70 -19.80 10.92
CA SER A 354 16.04 -20.32 10.61
C SER A 354 16.96 -19.15 10.26
N LEU A 355 18.06 -19.01 10.99
CA LEU A 355 19.09 -18.01 10.74
C LEU A 355 20.40 -18.70 10.33
N PRO A 356 21.26 -18.05 9.52
CA PRO A 356 22.59 -18.58 9.23
C PRO A 356 23.42 -18.75 10.51
N ASP A 357 24.20 -19.83 10.55
CA ASP A 357 25.18 -20.16 11.60
C ASP A 357 24.61 -20.18 13.03
N CYS A 358 23.37 -20.64 13.18
CA CYS A 358 22.68 -20.71 14.47
C CYS A 358 21.69 -21.88 14.51
N PRO A 359 21.50 -22.53 15.69
CA PRO A 359 20.37 -23.43 15.91
C PRO A 359 19.04 -22.79 15.50
N LYS A 360 18.05 -23.62 15.16
CA LYS A 360 16.75 -23.09 14.75
C LYS A 360 16.02 -22.49 15.96
N HIS A 361 15.32 -21.38 15.74
CA HIS A 361 14.57 -20.71 16.79
C HIS A 361 13.09 -21.07 16.69
N CYS A 362 12.47 -21.32 17.84
CA CYS A 362 11.05 -21.53 18.02
C CYS A 362 10.48 -20.37 18.85
N TYR A 363 9.59 -19.58 18.26
CA TYR A 363 8.93 -18.45 18.91
C TYR A 363 7.48 -18.78 19.21
N PHE A 364 7.13 -18.81 20.49
CA PHE A 364 5.75 -18.81 20.95
C PHE A 364 5.30 -17.37 21.20
N ILE A 365 4.34 -16.89 20.44
CA ILE A 365 3.78 -15.54 20.57
C ILE A 365 2.51 -15.62 21.40
N ASN A 366 2.56 -15.06 22.61
CA ASN A 366 1.38 -14.92 23.44
C ASN A 366 0.49 -13.82 22.87
N LYS A 367 -0.69 -14.20 22.40
CA LYS A 367 -1.60 -13.31 21.67
C LYS A 367 -2.21 -12.22 22.56
N GLY A 368 -2.14 -12.34 23.89
CA GLY A 368 -2.82 -11.44 24.81
C GLY A 368 -4.34 -11.65 24.84
N SER A 369 -5.06 -10.75 25.48
CA SER A 369 -6.53 -10.77 25.57
C SER A 369 -7.18 -9.54 24.93
N GLU A 370 -8.41 -9.68 24.47
CA GLU A 370 -9.23 -8.60 23.87
C GLU A 370 -9.59 -7.49 24.88
N GLU A 371 -9.53 -7.77 26.18
CA GLU A 371 -9.93 -6.86 27.27
C GLU A 371 -8.77 -6.02 27.83
N SER A 372 -7.57 -6.14 27.25
CA SER A 372 -6.37 -5.47 27.72
C SER A 372 -6.04 -4.20 26.92
N ASP A 373 -5.12 -3.37 27.43
CA ASP A 373 -4.49 -2.24 26.70
C ASP A 373 -3.80 -2.66 25.38
N LEU A 374 -3.78 -3.97 25.10
CA LEU A 374 -3.21 -4.61 23.90
C LEU A 374 -4.27 -4.94 22.85
N ALA A 375 -5.51 -4.49 23.03
CA ALA A 375 -6.52 -4.54 21.98
C ALA A 375 -6.11 -3.65 20.79
N GLY A 376 -6.50 -4.07 19.60
CA GLY A 376 -6.23 -3.34 18.37
C GLY A 376 -7.22 -3.65 17.27
N ALA A 377 -6.95 -3.05 16.11
CA ALA A 377 -7.75 -3.22 14.91
C ALA A 377 -6.90 -3.08 13.65
N LEU A 378 -7.38 -3.67 12.55
CA LEU A 378 -6.79 -3.48 11.22
C LEU A 378 -7.31 -2.19 10.60
N VAL A 379 -6.41 -1.25 10.33
CA VAL A 379 -6.77 0.06 9.76
C VAL A 379 -6.32 0.14 8.32
N SER A 380 -7.29 0.27 7.41
CA SER A 380 -7.06 0.40 5.96
C SER A 380 -7.03 1.86 5.50
N LYS A 381 -7.65 2.77 6.26
CA LYS A 381 -7.71 4.19 5.92
C LYS A 381 -7.79 5.10 7.14
N ILE A 382 -7.20 6.28 7.03
CA ILE A 382 -7.26 7.37 8.02
C ILE A 382 -7.75 8.65 7.33
N PRO A 383 -9.01 9.05 7.52
CA PRO A 383 -9.51 10.33 7.11
C PRO A 383 -9.04 11.48 7.99
N PHE A 384 -9.02 12.66 7.39
CA PHE A 384 -8.69 13.92 8.01
C PHE A 384 -9.23 15.08 7.15
N SER A 385 -9.25 16.28 7.72
CA SER A 385 -9.74 17.49 7.01
C SER A 385 -8.69 18.58 6.88
N HIS A 386 -7.60 18.52 7.65
CA HIS A 386 -6.59 19.58 7.69
C HIS A 386 -5.15 19.00 7.59
N PRO A 387 -4.27 19.54 6.73
CA PRO A 387 -2.91 19.01 6.51
C PRO A 387 -2.02 18.99 7.77
N LYS A 388 -2.22 19.93 8.69
CA LYS A 388 -1.51 20.02 9.99
C LYS A 388 -1.44 18.71 10.79
N CYS A 389 -2.45 17.84 10.69
CA CYS A 389 -2.44 16.58 11.45
C CYS A 389 -1.49 15.53 10.86
N VAL A 390 -1.13 15.62 9.57
CA VAL A 390 -0.42 14.56 8.85
C VAL A 390 0.94 14.24 9.46
N PRO A 391 1.82 15.22 9.81
CA PRO A 391 3.09 14.90 10.46
C PRO A 391 2.95 14.10 11.77
N GLY A 392 1.97 14.46 12.60
CA GLY A 392 1.70 13.75 13.86
C GLY A 392 1.16 12.33 13.61
N VAL A 393 0.25 12.18 12.66
CA VAL A 393 -0.29 10.87 12.26
C VAL A 393 0.82 9.97 11.70
N ILE A 394 1.72 10.52 10.87
CA ILE A 394 2.87 9.79 10.32
C ILE A 394 3.80 9.30 11.42
N GLU A 395 4.03 10.07 12.48
CA GLU A 395 4.87 9.62 13.60
C GLU A 395 4.24 8.45 14.38
N ILE A 396 2.93 8.50 14.60
CA ILE A 396 2.19 7.39 15.22
C ILE A 396 2.25 6.14 14.35
N LEU A 397 2.06 6.30 13.03
CA LEU A 397 2.16 5.19 12.07
C LEU A 397 3.56 4.58 12.07
N ARG A 398 4.60 5.41 12.08
CA ARG A 398 6.00 4.94 12.18
C ARG A 398 6.24 4.13 13.44
N HIS A 399 5.78 4.62 14.59
CA HIS A 399 5.90 3.91 15.87
C HIS A 399 5.20 2.55 15.80
N GLN A 400 3.94 2.54 15.36
CA GLN A 400 3.15 1.31 15.29
C GLN A 400 3.77 0.29 14.32
N VAL A 401 4.21 0.72 13.14
CA VAL A 401 4.84 -0.19 12.17
C VAL A 401 6.21 -0.68 12.65
N ALA A 402 6.98 0.14 13.36
CA ALA A 402 8.24 -0.30 13.97
C ALA A 402 8.01 -1.37 15.05
N TYR A 403 7.00 -1.18 15.90
CA TYR A 403 6.59 -2.17 16.90
C TYR A 403 6.13 -3.47 16.22
N ASN A 404 5.25 -3.37 15.22
CA ASN A 404 4.77 -4.51 14.46
C ASN A 404 5.93 -5.27 13.80
N SER A 405 6.90 -4.55 13.22
CA SER A 405 8.07 -5.15 12.54
C SER A 405 8.88 -6.06 13.47
N LEU A 406 9.05 -5.68 14.74
CA LEU A 406 9.75 -6.52 15.73
C LEU A 406 8.99 -7.82 16.00
N ILE A 407 7.67 -7.76 16.18
CA ILE A 407 6.84 -8.93 16.43
C ILE A 407 6.74 -9.81 15.18
N SER A 408 6.50 -9.21 14.00
CA SER A 408 6.48 -9.87 12.70
C SER A 408 7.79 -10.58 12.37
N SER A 409 8.93 -10.10 12.89
CA SER A 409 10.22 -10.76 12.69
C SER A 409 10.29 -12.16 13.30
N CYS A 410 9.46 -12.46 14.31
CA CYS A 410 9.32 -13.79 14.91
C CYS A 410 8.40 -14.72 14.10
N VAL A 411 7.61 -14.18 13.16
CA VAL A 411 6.57 -14.92 12.42
C VAL A 411 7.11 -15.46 11.10
N SER A 412 7.06 -16.78 10.95
CA SER A 412 7.55 -17.50 9.78
C SER A 412 6.55 -18.56 9.33
N GLU A 413 6.44 -18.75 8.02
CA GLU A 413 5.58 -19.76 7.40
C GLU A 413 6.22 -21.17 7.43
N LYS A 414 7.55 -21.24 7.55
CA LYS A 414 8.27 -22.50 7.41
C LYS A 414 7.91 -23.47 8.54
N HIS A 415 7.20 -24.53 8.19
CA HIS A 415 7.02 -25.69 9.04
C HIS A 415 8.32 -26.48 9.09
N ILE A 416 8.79 -26.78 10.30
CA ILE A 416 9.91 -27.69 10.52
C ILE A 416 9.34 -29.09 10.77
N ASN A 417 9.96 -30.10 10.16
CA ASN A 417 9.80 -31.49 10.57
C ASN A 417 10.48 -31.65 11.94
N GLU A 418 9.79 -32.19 12.94
CA GLU A 418 10.14 -32.27 14.38
C GLU A 418 11.51 -32.93 14.74
N ASP A 419 12.33 -33.29 13.76
CA ASP A 419 13.54 -34.13 13.91
C ASP A 419 14.86 -33.34 14.13
N ASP A 420 14.81 -32.00 14.26
CA ASP A 420 16.02 -31.21 14.53
C ASP A 420 16.35 -31.17 16.03
N SER A 421 17.42 -31.87 16.42
CA SER A 421 17.86 -32.04 17.81
C SER A 421 18.45 -30.77 18.48
N GLU A 422 18.41 -29.60 17.83
CA GLU A 422 18.94 -28.33 18.35
C GLU A 422 17.97 -27.16 18.10
N LEU A 423 16.88 -27.12 18.88
CA LEU A 423 15.90 -26.03 18.87
C LEU A 423 16.05 -25.12 20.09
N LEU A 424 16.10 -23.81 19.87
CA LEU A 424 16.05 -22.79 20.92
C LEU A 424 14.63 -22.26 21.05
N TYR A 425 14.07 -22.30 22.26
CA TYR A 425 12.70 -21.86 22.55
C TYR A 425 12.67 -20.45 23.13
N PHE A 426 11.75 -19.65 22.61
CA PHE A 426 11.53 -18.27 23.00
C PHE A 426 10.03 -18.03 23.19
N GLU A 427 9.65 -17.38 24.28
CA GLU A 427 8.28 -16.90 24.50
C GLU A 427 8.24 -15.38 24.39
N VAL A 428 7.39 -14.87 23.50
CA VAL A 428 7.16 -13.44 23.29
C VAL A 428 5.87 -13.05 23.97
N VAL A 429 5.97 -12.20 24.99
CA VAL A 429 4.82 -11.79 25.82
C VAL A 429 4.62 -10.28 25.73
N PRO A 430 3.45 -9.80 25.28
CA PRO A 430 3.14 -8.38 25.28
C PRO A 430 3.02 -7.84 26.70
N HIS A 431 3.49 -6.61 26.95
CA HIS A 431 3.30 -5.91 28.22
C HIS A 431 2.45 -4.65 28.06
N LYS A 432 2.83 -3.81 27.09
CA LYS A 432 2.11 -2.58 26.70
C LYS A 432 2.08 -2.47 25.17
N ASN A 433 1.28 -1.53 24.67
CA ASN A 433 1.30 -1.09 23.27
C ASN A 433 2.70 -0.63 22.78
N THR A 434 3.62 -0.29 23.70
CA THR A 434 4.99 0.15 23.39
C THR A 434 6.07 -0.81 23.85
N SER A 435 5.76 -1.86 24.62
CA SER A 435 6.79 -2.76 25.15
C SER A 435 6.35 -4.22 25.28
N PHE A 436 7.33 -5.12 25.21
CA PHE A 436 7.12 -6.55 25.30
C PHE A 436 8.37 -7.26 25.82
N SER A 437 8.20 -8.51 26.23
CA SER A 437 9.27 -9.33 26.81
C SER A 437 9.52 -10.57 25.95
N VAL A 438 10.79 -10.97 25.87
CA VAL A 438 11.22 -12.22 25.25
C VAL A 438 11.88 -13.09 26.30
N PHE A 439 11.21 -14.16 26.70
CA PHE A 439 11.70 -15.14 27.67
C PHE A 439 12.43 -16.29 26.97
N PHE A 440 13.51 -16.77 27.58
CA PHE A 440 14.34 -17.84 27.05
C PHE A 440 15.11 -18.53 28.18
N LEU A 441 15.58 -19.76 27.92
CA LEU A 441 16.48 -20.44 28.84
C LEU A 441 17.87 -19.83 28.77
N HIS A 442 18.49 -19.62 29.94
CA HIS A 442 19.82 -19.07 30.02
C HIS A 442 20.82 -19.96 29.24
N PRO A 443 21.67 -19.42 28.36
CA PRO A 443 22.52 -20.25 27.49
C PRO A 443 23.52 -21.14 28.25
N VAL A 444 23.82 -20.83 29.51
CA VAL A 444 24.81 -21.52 30.35
C VAL A 444 24.17 -22.30 31.51
N LYS A 445 22.95 -21.96 31.92
CA LYS A 445 22.27 -22.49 33.12
C LYS A 445 20.81 -22.79 32.79
N GLU A 446 20.13 -23.63 33.54
CA GLU A 446 18.73 -24.00 33.25
C GLU A 446 17.68 -22.99 33.77
N ASN A 447 18.12 -21.81 34.23
CA ASN A 447 17.24 -20.74 34.70
C ASN A 447 16.66 -19.92 33.54
N LEU A 448 15.53 -19.27 33.79
CA LEU A 448 14.87 -18.38 32.82
C LEU A 448 15.57 -17.01 32.78
N ALA A 449 15.79 -16.49 31.57
CA ALA A 449 16.25 -15.13 31.30
C ALA A 449 15.19 -14.38 30.47
N CYS A 450 15.21 -13.05 30.53
CA CYS A 450 14.26 -12.20 29.83
C CYS A 450 14.92 -10.97 29.23
N VAL A 451 14.59 -10.64 27.98
CA VAL A 451 14.88 -9.32 27.40
C VAL A 451 13.57 -8.54 27.33
N ILE A 452 13.51 -7.39 28.00
CA ILE A 452 12.43 -6.42 27.85
C ILE A 452 12.82 -5.46 26.72
N ILE A 453 11.91 -5.28 25.75
CA ILE A 453 12.07 -4.38 24.61
C ILE A 453 11.03 -3.28 24.71
N ASP A 454 11.47 -2.03 24.77
CA ASP A 454 10.63 -0.84 24.82
C ASP A 454 10.85 0.01 23.56
N VAL A 455 9.78 0.23 22.80
CA VAL A 455 9.75 1.02 21.57
C VAL A 455 9.21 2.40 21.92
N THR A 456 10.13 3.33 22.20
CA THR A 456 9.79 4.72 22.53
C THR A 456 9.41 5.51 21.28
N THR A 457 10.17 5.35 20.20
CA THR A 457 9.85 5.86 18.87
C THR A 457 10.22 4.84 17.82
N SER A 458 9.87 5.09 16.55
CA SER A 458 10.30 4.26 15.42
C SER A 458 11.83 4.14 15.25
N ARG A 459 12.59 5.06 15.88
CA ARG A 459 14.05 5.20 15.78
C ARG A 459 14.75 4.88 17.10
N GLU A 460 14.01 4.90 18.20
CA GLU A 460 14.52 4.70 19.54
C GLU A 460 13.83 3.52 20.22
N VAL A 461 14.55 2.40 20.24
CA VAL A 461 14.19 1.18 20.96
C VAL A 461 15.21 0.99 22.08
N GLN A 462 14.76 0.69 23.29
CA GLN A 462 15.61 0.37 24.44
C GLN A 462 15.40 -1.09 24.84
N CYS A 463 16.48 -1.77 25.23
CA CYS A 463 16.43 -3.16 25.66
C CYS A 463 17.10 -3.34 27.01
N ARG A 464 16.49 -4.15 27.88
CA ARG A 464 17.02 -4.49 29.20
C ARG A 464 17.04 -6.00 29.39
N LEU A 465 18.21 -6.55 29.73
CA LEU A 465 18.40 -7.97 29.99
C LEU A 465 18.26 -8.23 31.49
N HIS A 466 17.32 -9.10 31.83
CA HIS A 466 17.09 -9.60 33.18
C HIS A 466 17.54 -11.06 33.28
N LEU A 467 18.49 -11.30 34.17
CA LEU A 467 19.01 -12.63 34.51
C LEU A 467 18.67 -12.95 35.96
N ASN A 468 18.66 -14.23 36.31
CA ASN A 468 18.63 -14.62 37.71
C ASN A 468 19.92 -14.12 38.40
N PRO A 469 19.87 -13.45 39.56
CA PRO A 469 21.06 -12.97 40.26
C PRO A 469 22.12 -14.04 40.57
N GLN A 470 21.73 -15.32 40.58
CA GLN A 470 22.63 -16.45 40.81
C GLN A 470 23.32 -16.97 39.53
N ASP A 471 22.88 -16.51 38.35
CA ASP A 471 23.46 -16.93 37.08
C ASP A 471 24.71 -16.12 36.71
N PRO A 472 25.65 -16.74 35.98
CA PRO A 472 26.78 -16.00 35.43
C PRO A 472 26.28 -14.92 34.47
N THR A 473 26.91 -13.74 34.52
CA THR A 473 26.58 -12.65 33.63
C THR A 473 26.85 -13.03 32.17
N LEU A 474 25.94 -12.64 31.28
CA LEU A 474 26.20 -12.73 29.85
C LEU A 474 27.07 -11.55 29.41
N ASN A 475 27.98 -11.77 28.45
CA ASN A 475 28.75 -10.71 27.80
C ASN A 475 27.90 -9.79 26.89
N SER A 476 26.57 -9.82 27.05
CA SER A 476 25.62 -9.00 26.30
C SER A 476 25.03 -7.97 27.25
N SER A 477 25.60 -6.76 27.27
CA SER A 477 25.05 -5.64 28.03
C SER A 477 23.75 -5.11 27.40
N ASP A 478 22.95 -4.40 28.19
CA ASP A 478 21.73 -3.69 27.72
C ASP A 478 22.01 -2.79 26.52
N ASP A 479 23.14 -2.09 26.56
CA ASP A 479 23.61 -1.20 25.49
C ASP A 479 24.02 -1.97 24.22
N PHE A 480 24.64 -3.15 24.37
CA PHE A 480 24.91 -4.05 23.24
C PHE A 480 23.61 -4.53 22.57
N ILE A 481 22.65 -5.00 23.36
CA ILE A 481 21.37 -5.54 22.86
C ILE A 481 20.56 -4.41 22.20
N THR A 482 20.50 -3.24 22.84
CA THR A 482 19.85 -2.05 22.32
C THR A 482 20.41 -1.65 20.95
N ARG A 483 21.74 -1.61 20.80
CA ARG A 483 22.37 -1.35 19.50
C ARG A 483 22.06 -2.42 18.46
N ALA A 484 22.03 -3.69 18.85
CA ALA A 484 21.71 -4.79 17.94
C ALA A 484 20.27 -4.63 17.40
N VAL A 485 19.29 -4.43 18.29
CA VAL A 485 17.89 -4.23 17.90
C VAL A 485 17.74 -3.01 17.00
N LYS A 486 18.35 -1.86 17.32
CA LYS A 486 18.28 -0.67 16.47
C LYS A 486 18.84 -0.88 15.06
N ARG A 487 19.85 -1.77 14.90
CA ARG A 487 20.47 -2.05 13.60
C ARG A 487 19.70 -3.04 12.75
N CYS A 488 19.01 -4.01 13.36
CA CYS A 488 18.36 -5.08 12.61
C CYS A 488 16.84 -5.10 12.73
N MET A 489 16.23 -4.40 13.70
CA MET A 489 14.79 -4.45 13.99
C MET A 489 14.20 -5.87 13.90
N SER A 490 14.94 -6.85 14.45
CA SER A 490 14.62 -8.26 14.34
C SER A 490 14.97 -8.98 15.65
N VAL A 491 13.96 -9.51 16.32
CA VAL A 491 14.10 -10.26 17.58
C VAL A 491 14.95 -11.52 17.36
N PRO A 492 14.75 -12.33 16.30
CA PRO A 492 15.61 -13.49 16.05
C PRO A 492 17.09 -13.18 15.90
N VAL A 493 17.43 -12.11 15.17
CA VAL A 493 18.84 -11.71 14.97
C VAL A 493 19.48 -11.31 16.30
N VAL A 494 18.72 -10.67 17.19
CA VAL A 494 19.18 -10.24 18.51
C VAL A 494 19.38 -11.43 19.43
N MET A 495 18.43 -12.36 19.48
CA MET A 495 18.57 -13.59 20.28
C MET A 495 19.77 -14.41 19.81
N ARG A 496 19.99 -14.53 18.49
CA ARG A 496 21.20 -15.16 17.95
C ARG A 496 22.47 -14.47 18.44
N ALA A 497 22.51 -13.13 18.46
CA ALA A 497 23.67 -12.38 18.94
C ALA A 497 23.97 -12.66 20.43
N ILE A 498 22.93 -12.72 21.26
CA ILE A 498 23.03 -13.06 22.69
C ILE A 498 23.60 -14.47 22.88
N PHE A 499 23.03 -15.47 22.19
CA PHE A 499 23.47 -16.86 22.29
C PHE A 499 24.88 -17.06 21.75
N ARG A 500 25.24 -16.39 20.64
CA ARG A 500 26.60 -16.44 20.09
C ARG A 500 27.63 -15.84 21.05
N ASN A 501 27.31 -14.74 21.71
CA ASN A 501 28.19 -14.14 22.71
C ASN A 501 28.35 -15.05 23.95
N ALA A 502 27.28 -15.73 24.36
CA ALA A 502 27.35 -16.68 25.48
C ALA A 502 28.19 -17.93 25.15
N ALA A 503 28.11 -18.42 23.90
CA ALA A 503 28.91 -19.56 23.44
C ALA A 503 30.42 -19.26 23.45
N LYS A 504 30.83 -18.03 23.13
CA LYS A 504 32.24 -17.62 23.21
C LYS A 504 32.80 -17.72 24.62
N VAL A 505 32.01 -17.33 25.63
CA VAL A 505 32.42 -17.43 27.04
C VAL A 505 32.65 -18.89 27.44
N LYS A 506 31.78 -19.81 27.02
CA LYS A 506 31.96 -21.25 27.27
C LYS A 506 33.21 -21.85 26.61
N ALA A 507 33.66 -21.28 25.49
CA ALA A 507 34.86 -21.76 24.81
C ALA A 507 36.17 -21.19 25.40
N GLU A 508 36.08 -20.08 26.13
CA GLU A 508 37.19 -19.40 26.80
C GLU A 508 37.32 -19.75 28.30
N SER A 509 36.38 -20.52 28.85
CA SER A 509 36.40 -21.07 30.21
C SER A 509 36.61 -22.58 30.20
#